data_AF-A0AAW2TZM9-F1
#
_entry.id   AF-A0AAW2TZM9-F1
#
_cell.length_a   1.000
_cell.length_b   1.000
_cell.length_c   1.000
_cell.angle_alpha   90.00
_cell.angle_beta   90.00
_cell.angle_gamma   90.00
#
_symmetry.space_group_name_H-M   'P 1'
#
loop_
_entity.id
_entity.type
_entity.pdbx_description
1 polymer ?
#
loop_
_entity_poly.entity_id
_entity_poly.type
_entity_poly.pdbx_seq_one_letter_code
_entity_poly.pdbx_strand_id
1 'polypeptide(L)'
;MHIPTMPIAGSREFILRQIKRLSLPSLLWESSYSNGNLAVETFTFDSSTSKESVVFPKVVFGCGRNNDRTSNEMGSGIIGLDGGAVSIVRQLETTIGGKFSYCLTTFDSKSSSKISFGPKTIVTGPNISSTPTVHKSPGTFYYPTLKGVSVGYEALAYNYIPKSNFKASIGNIIIGSGTTLTFLPSSLY
;
A
#
# COMPACT_ATOMS: atom_id res chain seq x y z
N MET A 1 -22.05 -7.33 18.56
CA MET A 1 -22.56 -8.72 18.56
C MET A 1 -21.55 -9.57 17.80
N HIS A 2 -21.18 -10.71 18.36
CA HIS A 2 -20.01 -11.56 18.07
C HIS A 2 -19.58 -11.60 16.59
N ILE A 3 -18.36 -11.15 16.30
CA ILE A 3 -17.70 -11.27 14.99
C ILE A 3 -16.63 -12.36 15.13
N PRO A 4 -16.69 -13.45 14.37
CA PRO A 4 -15.63 -14.46 14.38
C PRO A 4 -14.36 -13.85 13.79
N THR A 5 -13.29 -13.92 14.58
CA THR A 5 -11.93 -13.56 14.20
C THR A 5 -11.46 -14.42 13.03
N MET A 6 -10.83 -13.82 12.04
CA MET A 6 -9.95 -14.55 11.13
C MET A 6 -8.60 -14.70 11.85
N PRO A 7 -8.26 -15.91 12.36
CA PRO A 7 -6.91 -16.13 12.86
C PRO A 7 -5.96 -16.04 11.68
N ILE A 8 -4.82 -15.38 11.88
CA ILE A 8 -3.64 -15.67 11.08
C ILE A 8 -3.31 -17.13 11.41
N ALA A 9 -3.74 -18.06 10.56
CA ALA A 9 -3.41 -19.47 10.70
C ALA A 9 -1.88 -19.59 10.65
N GLY A 10 -1.27 -19.97 11.76
CA GLY A 10 0.17 -20.17 11.86
C GLY A 10 0.93 -19.22 12.80
N SER A 11 0.30 -18.71 13.86
CA SER A 11 1.00 -18.05 14.98
C SER A 11 1.93 -19.03 15.71
N ARG A 12 3.11 -19.25 15.13
CA ARG A 12 4.31 -19.58 15.91
C ARG A 12 4.87 -18.25 16.39
N GLU A 13 5.20 -18.20 17.68
CA GLU A 13 5.72 -17.04 18.40
C GLU A 13 6.67 -16.18 17.56
N PHE A 14 6.37 -14.89 17.43
CA PHE A 14 7.30 -13.90 16.89
C PHE A 14 8.39 -13.67 17.96
N ILE A 15 9.59 -14.21 17.72
CA ILE A 15 10.77 -14.03 18.58
C ILE A 15 11.46 -12.72 18.20
N LEU A 16 11.11 -11.65 18.92
CA LEU A 16 11.72 -10.33 18.75
C LEU A 16 13.24 -10.39 18.90
N ARG A 17 13.96 -10.05 17.82
CA ARG A 17 15.41 -9.81 17.88
C ARG A 17 15.71 -8.39 17.39
N GLN A 18 16.33 -7.60 18.28
CA GLN A 18 16.84 -6.24 18.07
C GLN A 18 15.75 -5.14 17.97
N ILE A 19 15.92 -4.07 18.76
CA ILE A 19 14.95 -2.98 18.92
C ILE A 19 15.65 -1.62 18.70
N LYS A 20 15.21 -0.81 17.74
CA LYS A 20 15.67 0.60 17.54
C LYS A 20 14.49 1.56 17.44
N ARG A 21 14.51 2.71 18.11
CA ARG A 21 13.38 3.66 18.11
C ARG A 21 13.27 4.39 16.76
N LEU A 22 12.08 4.46 16.17
CA LEU A 22 11.82 5.23 14.94
C LEU A 22 10.46 5.92 15.03
N SER A 23 10.41 7.19 14.61
CA SER A 23 9.19 7.98 14.40
C SER A 23 9.00 8.23 12.91
N LEU A 24 7.88 7.80 12.33
CA LEU A 24 7.54 8.05 10.93
C LEU A 24 6.41 9.08 10.85
N PRO A 25 6.60 10.22 10.15
CA PRO A 25 5.51 11.14 9.86
C PRO A 25 4.63 10.55 8.76
N SER A 26 3.39 10.21 9.11
CA SER A 26 2.35 9.74 8.19
C SER A 26 1.64 10.94 7.55
N LEU A 27 2.11 11.39 6.39
CA LEU A 27 1.36 12.32 5.56
C LEU A 27 0.42 11.53 4.66
N LEU A 28 -0.84 11.39 5.11
CA LEU A 28 -2.10 11.10 4.38
C LEU A 28 -3.23 10.73 5.37
N TRP A 29 -2.95 10.73 6.67
CA TRP A 29 -3.93 10.79 7.74
C TRP A 29 -3.66 12.08 8.50
N GLU A 30 -4.34 13.17 8.17
CA GLU A 30 -4.13 14.43 8.91
C GLU A 30 -4.39 14.15 10.40
N SER A 31 -3.31 14.07 11.18
CA SER A 31 -3.22 13.82 12.63
C SER A 31 -2.96 12.39 13.12
N SER A 32 -2.98 11.33 12.30
CA SER A 32 -2.65 10.00 12.84
C SER A 32 -1.14 9.79 12.95
N TYR A 33 -0.70 9.11 14.01
CA TYR A 33 0.70 8.83 14.26
C TYR A 33 0.89 7.45 14.87
N SER A 34 2.09 6.89 14.69
CA SER A 34 2.54 5.73 15.43
C SER A 34 3.95 5.99 15.95
N ASN A 35 4.11 5.82 17.26
CA ASN A 35 5.39 5.86 17.94
C ASN A 35 5.70 4.48 18.51
N GLY A 36 6.90 4.00 18.23
CA GLY A 36 7.28 2.66 18.61
C GLY A 36 8.75 2.37 18.36
N ASN A 37 9.04 1.08 18.22
CA ASN A 37 10.38 0.61 17.93
C ASN A 37 10.37 -0.26 16.68
N LEU A 38 11.41 -0.13 15.87
CA LEU A 38 11.77 -1.11 14.86
C LEU A 38 12.13 -2.44 15.52
N ALA A 39 11.68 -3.52 14.91
CA ALA A 39 12.03 -4.89 15.21
C ALA A 39 12.41 -5.61 13.90
N VAL A 40 13.07 -6.75 14.04
CA VAL A 40 13.44 -7.61 12.92
C VAL A 40 12.90 -9.01 13.17
N GLU A 41 12.25 -9.59 12.17
CA GLU A 41 11.59 -10.88 12.29
C GLU A 41 11.56 -11.65 10.97
N THR A 42 11.16 -12.91 11.03
CA THR A 42 10.89 -13.76 9.88
C THR A 42 9.42 -13.72 9.49
N PHE A 43 9.12 -13.34 8.25
CA PHE A 43 7.76 -13.38 7.72
C PHE A 43 7.57 -14.62 6.85
N THR A 44 6.41 -15.27 6.98
CA THR A 44 6.07 -16.47 6.23
C THR A 44 4.78 -16.22 5.45
N PHE A 45 4.79 -16.54 4.16
CA PHE A 45 3.63 -16.39 3.27
C PHE A 45 3.31 -17.71 2.59
N ASP A 46 2.05 -17.92 2.24
CA ASP A 46 1.67 -19.03 1.39
C ASP A 46 2.19 -18.85 -0.03
N SER A 47 2.69 -19.93 -0.62
CA SER A 47 3.07 -19.96 -2.03
C SER A 47 1.84 -20.15 -2.91
N SER A 48 1.75 -19.36 -3.98
CA SER A 48 0.74 -19.56 -5.03
C SER A 48 1.09 -20.69 -6.00
N THR A 49 2.28 -21.30 -5.86
CA THR A 49 2.85 -22.21 -6.87
C THR A 49 3.26 -23.56 -6.30
N SER A 50 3.35 -23.67 -4.99
CA SER A 50 3.71 -24.87 -4.25
C SER A 50 2.86 -24.95 -3.00
N LYS A 51 2.82 -26.13 -2.38
CA LYS A 51 2.16 -26.33 -1.07
C LYS A 51 3.01 -25.86 0.10
N GLU A 52 4.23 -25.41 -0.17
CA GLU A 52 5.19 -24.97 0.83
C GLU A 52 5.11 -23.45 1.01
N SER A 53 5.21 -22.99 2.25
CA SER A 53 5.27 -21.57 2.53
C SER A 53 6.62 -20.97 2.11
N VAL A 54 6.61 -19.71 1.70
CA VAL A 54 7.80 -18.92 1.40
C VAL A 54 8.21 -18.14 2.65
N VAL A 55 9.47 -18.27 3.04
CA VAL A 55 10.02 -17.66 4.27
C VAL A 55 10.96 -16.50 3.92
N PHE A 56 10.73 -15.35 4.53
CA PHE A 56 11.55 -14.16 4.41
C PHE A 56 12.14 -13.81 5.77
N PRO A 57 13.40 -14.20 6.03
CA PRO A 57 14.07 -13.85 7.26
C PRO A 57 14.49 -12.37 7.25
N LYS A 58 14.68 -11.80 8.44
CA LYS A 58 15.25 -10.46 8.65
C LYS A 58 14.41 -9.32 8.06
N VAL A 59 13.09 -9.44 8.04
CA VAL A 59 12.18 -8.35 7.69
C VAL A 59 12.12 -7.36 8.84
N VAL A 60 12.43 -6.11 8.55
CA VAL A 60 12.35 -4.97 9.47
C VAL A 60 10.91 -4.45 9.49
N PHE A 61 10.33 -4.27 10.67
CA PHE A 61 8.98 -3.71 10.83
C PHE A 61 8.88 -2.88 12.11
N GLY A 62 7.81 -2.08 12.25
CA GLY A 62 7.57 -1.27 13.44
C GLY A 62 6.63 -1.96 14.44
N CYS A 63 7.02 -2.00 15.71
CA CYS A 63 6.16 -2.33 16.85
C CYS A 63 5.61 -1.03 17.46
N GLY A 64 4.37 -0.68 17.11
CA GLY A 64 3.69 0.50 17.65
C GLY A 64 3.39 0.37 19.15
N ARG A 65 3.64 1.44 19.92
CA ARG A 65 3.39 1.51 21.37
C ARG A 65 2.41 2.61 21.74
N ASN A 66 2.57 3.77 21.12
CA ASN A 66 1.64 4.89 21.24
C ASN A 66 1.17 5.26 19.84
N ASN A 67 -0.07 4.92 19.54
CA ASN A 67 -0.63 5.06 18.21
C ASN A 67 -1.92 5.85 18.32
N ASP A 68 -2.06 6.89 17.52
CA ASP A 68 -3.35 7.49 17.26
C ASP A 68 -3.94 6.83 16.01
N ARG A 69 -5.13 6.26 16.18
CA ARG A 69 -5.76 5.44 15.16
C ARG A 69 -7.11 6.05 14.81
N THR A 70 -7.17 6.62 13.62
CA THR A 70 -8.39 7.23 13.08
C THR A 70 -9.36 6.21 12.48
N SER A 71 -8.96 4.93 12.30
CA SER A 71 -9.85 3.87 11.81
C SER A 71 -10.34 2.97 12.95
N ASN A 72 -11.62 2.58 12.89
CA ASN A 72 -12.25 1.64 13.83
C ASN A 72 -12.00 0.16 13.46
N GLU A 73 -11.02 -0.13 12.61
CA GLU A 73 -10.84 -1.47 12.02
C GLU A 73 -10.13 -2.45 12.95
N MET A 74 -10.52 -3.71 13.04
CA MET A 74 -9.88 -4.68 13.96
C MET A 74 -8.59 -5.28 13.39
N GLY A 75 -7.54 -4.47 13.19
CA GLY A 75 -6.24 -4.89 12.66
C GLY A 75 -5.10 -4.70 13.68
N SER A 76 -4.16 -5.65 13.74
CA SER A 76 -2.99 -5.57 14.65
C SER A 76 -1.84 -4.70 14.13
N GLY A 77 -1.95 -4.15 12.92
CA GLY A 77 -0.89 -3.35 12.30
C GLY A 77 -1.21 -2.92 10.86
N ILE A 78 -0.22 -2.32 10.20
CA ILE A 78 -0.29 -1.82 8.82
C ILE A 78 0.89 -2.41 8.03
N ILE A 79 0.63 -2.83 6.79
CA ILE A 79 1.67 -3.28 5.86
C ILE A 79 1.93 -2.14 4.86
N GLY A 80 3.16 -1.63 4.84
CA GLY A 80 3.58 -0.62 3.87
C GLY A 80 3.85 -1.25 2.50
N LEU A 81 3.05 -0.86 1.50
CA LEU A 81 3.19 -1.29 0.09
C LEU A 81 3.83 -0.24 -0.80
N ASP A 82 4.28 0.87 -0.21
CA ASP A 82 4.82 2.03 -0.91
C ASP A 82 6.27 1.81 -1.38
N GLY A 83 6.86 2.79 -2.06
CA GLY A 83 8.26 2.79 -2.51
C GLY A 83 9.28 3.13 -1.42
N GLY A 84 8.85 3.27 -0.16
CA GLY A 84 9.71 3.59 0.96
C GLY A 84 10.76 2.50 1.24
N ALA A 85 11.93 2.90 1.74
CA ALA A 85 13.06 1.99 1.96
C ALA A 85 12.75 0.81 2.91
N VAL A 86 11.81 1.00 3.84
CA VAL A 86 11.37 -0.01 4.81
C VAL A 86 10.04 -0.67 4.44
N SER A 87 9.50 -0.41 3.25
CA SER A 87 8.27 -1.09 2.79
C SER A 87 8.53 -2.58 2.55
N ILE A 88 7.50 -3.42 2.66
CA ILE A 88 7.68 -4.86 2.41
C ILE A 88 8.06 -5.11 0.94
N VAL A 89 7.56 -4.28 0.04
CA VAL A 89 7.86 -4.37 -1.40
C VAL A 89 9.34 -4.14 -1.66
N ARG A 90 9.94 -3.15 -0.96
CA ARG A 90 11.36 -2.81 -1.10
C ARG A 90 12.28 -3.79 -0.39
N GLN A 91 11.90 -4.24 0.80
CA GLN A 91 12.70 -5.19 1.57
C GLN A 91 12.79 -6.56 0.90
N LEU A 92 11.74 -6.99 0.18
CA LEU A 92 11.69 -8.28 -0.49
C LEU A 92 12.04 -8.21 -1.99
N GLU A 93 12.46 -7.04 -2.49
CA GLU A 93 12.59 -6.74 -3.92
C GLU A 93 13.43 -7.77 -4.69
N THR A 94 14.52 -8.28 -4.10
CA THR A 94 15.40 -9.27 -4.76
C THR A 94 14.67 -10.57 -5.08
N THR A 95 13.64 -10.92 -4.30
CA THR A 95 12.88 -12.17 -4.46
C THR A 95 11.59 -11.93 -5.24
N ILE A 96 10.90 -10.81 -4.97
CA ILE A 96 9.59 -10.52 -5.58
C ILE A 96 9.69 -9.60 -6.80
N GLY A 97 10.88 -9.12 -7.15
CA GLY A 97 11.13 -8.18 -8.25
C GLY A 97 10.47 -6.81 -8.07
N GLY A 98 10.17 -6.41 -6.84
CA GLY A 98 9.41 -5.19 -6.53
C GLY A 98 7.96 -5.20 -7.02
N LYS A 99 7.42 -6.38 -7.33
CA LYS A 99 6.08 -6.55 -7.93
C LYS A 99 5.09 -7.08 -6.91
N PHE A 100 3.91 -6.47 -6.90
CA PHE A 100 2.76 -6.94 -6.14
C PHE A 100 1.47 -6.62 -6.91
N SER A 101 0.39 -7.30 -6.58
CA SER A 101 -0.96 -6.94 -7.02
C SER A 101 -1.95 -7.23 -5.90
N TYR A 102 -3.04 -6.49 -5.88
CA TYR A 102 -4.14 -6.74 -4.96
C TYR A 102 -5.48 -6.65 -5.69
N CYS A 103 -6.42 -7.48 -5.25
CA CYS A 103 -7.82 -7.44 -5.63
C CYS A 103 -8.63 -7.26 -4.36
N LEU A 104 -9.17 -6.05 -4.17
CA LEU A 104 -9.97 -5.70 -3.01
C LEU A 104 -11.44 -5.98 -3.30
N THR A 105 -12.10 -6.62 -2.35
CA THR A 105 -13.54 -6.85 -2.35
C THR A 105 -14.26 -5.66 -1.73
N THR A 106 -15.57 -5.54 -1.96
CA THR A 106 -16.39 -4.53 -1.30
C THR A 106 -16.49 -4.81 0.20
N PHE A 107 -16.74 -3.76 0.98
CA PHE A 107 -16.80 -3.83 2.44
C PHE A 107 -17.82 -4.84 2.98
N ASP A 108 -18.92 -5.04 2.25
CA ASP A 108 -20.02 -5.96 2.57
C ASP A 108 -19.84 -7.37 1.99
N SER A 109 -18.73 -7.62 1.29
CA SER A 109 -18.46 -8.92 0.69
C SER A 109 -18.17 -9.99 1.74
N LYS A 110 -18.72 -11.19 1.53
CA LYS A 110 -18.35 -12.40 2.30
C LYS A 110 -17.04 -13.03 1.81
N SER A 111 -16.48 -12.54 0.71
CA SER A 111 -15.24 -13.06 0.11
C SER A 111 -14.03 -12.29 0.61
N SER A 112 -12.93 -13.01 0.84
CA SER A 112 -11.66 -12.40 1.20
C SER A 112 -11.02 -11.66 0.02
N SER A 113 -10.49 -10.47 0.29
CA SER A 113 -9.56 -9.80 -0.63
C SER A 113 -8.26 -10.59 -0.75
N LYS A 114 -7.53 -10.41 -1.85
CA LYS A 114 -6.25 -11.08 -2.09
C LYS A 114 -5.16 -10.09 -2.42
N ILE A 115 -4.00 -10.25 -1.79
CA ILE A 115 -2.74 -9.62 -2.19
C ILE A 115 -1.76 -10.72 -2.62
N SER A 116 -0.92 -10.42 -3.59
CA SER A 116 0.10 -11.35 -4.07
C SER A 116 1.38 -10.59 -4.38
N PHE A 117 2.52 -11.23 -4.13
CA PHE A 117 3.85 -10.67 -4.36
C PHE A 117 4.61 -11.55 -5.36
N GLY A 118 5.45 -10.93 -6.18
CA GLY A 118 6.34 -11.63 -7.09
C GLY A 118 5.95 -11.56 -8.58
N PRO A 119 6.72 -12.22 -9.46
CA PRO A 119 6.55 -12.09 -10.91
C PRO A 119 5.19 -12.55 -11.45
N LYS A 120 4.52 -13.48 -10.75
CA LYS A 120 3.21 -14.03 -11.16
C LYS A 120 2.03 -13.10 -10.83
N THR A 121 2.29 -11.90 -10.32
CA THR A 121 1.27 -10.89 -10.07
C THR A 121 0.88 -10.11 -11.31
N ILE A 122 1.65 -10.24 -12.39
CA ILE A 122 1.39 -9.57 -13.67
C ILE A 122 0.10 -10.14 -14.24
N VAL A 123 -0.91 -9.28 -14.34
CA VAL A 123 -2.18 -9.63 -14.95
C VAL A 123 -2.06 -9.40 -16.46
N THR A 124 -2.35 -10.43 -17.25
CA THR A 124 -2.34 -10.38 -18.73
C THR A 124 -3.68 -10.85 -19.27
N GLY A 125 -4.21 -10.21 -20.31
CA GLY A 125 -5.50 -10.56 -20.88
C GLY A 125 -6.16 -9.42 -21.65
N PRO A 126 -7.26 -9.71 -22.36
CA PRO A 126 -8.09 -8.67 -22.95
C PRO A 126 -8.64 -7.76 -21.85
N ASN A 127 -8.76 -6.46 -22.13
CA ASN A 127 -9.26 -5.41 -21.20
C ASN A 127 -8.34 -5.03 -20.05
N ILE A 128 -7.04 -5.32 -20.15
CA ILE A 128 -6.04 -4.82 -19.20
C ILE A 128 -5.43 -3.52 -19.72
N SER A 129 -5.40 -2.50 -18.87
CA SER A 129 -4.73 -1.25 -19.14
C SER A 129 -3.52 -1.09 -18.22
N SER A 130 -2.46 -0.50 -18.75
CA SER A 130 -1.26 -0.16 -17.99
C SER A 130 -0.97 1.32 -18.15
N THR A 131 -0.50 1.94 -17.07
CA THR A 131 -0.05 3.33 -17.07
C THR A 131 1.32 3.41 -16.42
N PRO A 132 2.31 4.09 -17.02
CA PRO A 132 3.60 4.28 -16.41
C PRO A 132 3.50 5.08 -15.11
N THR A 133 4.27 4.67 -14.11
CA THR A 133 4.51 5.46 -12.90
C THR A 133 5.79 6.27 -13.06
N VAL A 134 5.85 7.40 -12.35
CA VAL A 134 6.97 8.34 -12.41
C VAL A 134 7.67 8.33 -11.05
N HIS A 135 9.00 8.31 -11.08
CA HIS A 135 9.78 8.45 -9.86
C HIS A 135 9.82 9.93 -9.43
N LYS A 136 9.46 10.20 -8.17
CA LYS A 136 9.58 11.52 -7.54
C LYS A 136 10.45 11.44 -6.28
N SER A 137 10.88 12.60 -5.77
CA SER A 137 11.61 12.69 -4.51
C SER A 137 10.74 13.39 -3.46
N PRO A 138 10.47 12.75 -2.30
CA PRO A 138 10.90 11.40 -1.91
C PRO A 138 10.18 10.31 -2.71
N GLY A 139 10.88 9.19 -2.96
CA GLY A 139 10.40 8.05 -3.77
C GLY A 139 9.37 7.15 -3.07
N THR A 140 8.50 7.74 -2.26
CA THR A 140 7.60 7.00 -1.38
C THR A 140 6.36 6.52 -2.13
N PHE A 141 5.70 7.36 -2.92
CA PHE A 141 4.40 7.01 -3.51
C PHE A 141 4.49 6.53 -4.96
N TYR A 142 3.42 5.87 -5.43
CA TYR A 142 3.23 5.57 -6.84
C TYR A 142 2.57 6.76 -7.53
N TYR A 143 3.27 7.34 -8.51
CA TYR A 143 2.83 8.56 -9.20
C TYR A 143 2.49 8.31 -10.68
N PRO A 144 1.25 7.92 -11.01
CA PRO A 144 0.76 7.98 -12.38
C PRO A 144 0.50 9.42 -12.84
N THR A 145 0.36 9.58 -14.15
CA THR A 145 -0.02 10.85 -14.76
C THR A 145 -1.48 10.81 -15.22
N LEU A 146 -2.33 11.58 -14.55
CA LEU A 146 -3.71 11.83 -14.94
C LEU A 146 -3.76 12.95 -15.99
N LYS A 147 -4.37 12.67 -17.15
CA LYS A 147 -4.45 13.62 -18.26
C LYS A 147 -5.75 14.45 -18.27
N GLY A 148 -6.78 13.97 -17.62
CA GLY A 148 -8.10 14.60 -17.59
C GLY A 148 -9.10 13.74 -16.84
N VAL A 149 -10.27 14.31 -16.55
CA VAL A 149 -11.39 13.67 -15.88
C VAL A 149 -12.65 13.97 -16.69
N SER A 150 -13.55 13.00 -16.81
CA SER A 150 -14.84 13.17 -17.47
C SER A 150 -15.96 12.58 -16.61
N VAL A 151 -17.16 13.15 -16.73
CA VAL A 151 -18.38 12.64 -16.11
C VAL A 151 -19.38 12.34 -17.23
N GLY A 152 -19.68 11.06 -17.43
CA GLY A 152 -20.37 10.63 -18.65
C GLY A 152 -19.53 10.95 -19.88
N TYR A 153 -20.11 11.70 -20.82
CA TYR A 153 -19.44 12.14 -22.06
C TYR A 153 -18.81 13.53 -21.96
N GLU A 154 -18.99 14.21 -20.83
CA GLU A 154 -18.51 15.58 -20.64
C GLU A 154 -17.14 15.59 -19.97
N ALA A 155 -16.16 16.19 -20.65
CA ALA A 155 -14.83 16.40 -20.10
C ALA A 155 -14.84 17.58 -19.13
N LEU A 156 -14.36 17.37 -17.90
CA LEU A 156 -14.20 18.46 -16.94
C LEU A 156 -13.05 19.37 -17.39
N ALA A 157 -13.26 20.68 -17.24
CA ALA A 157 -12.23 21.67 -17.55
C ALA A 157 -11.01 21.45 -16.65
N TYR A 158 -9.99 20.79 -17.19
CA TYR A 158 -8.75 20.47 -16.49
C TYR A 158 -7.82 21.68 -16.46
N ASN A 159 -8.22 22.72 -15.73
CA ASN A 159 -7.46 23.97 -15.58
C ASN A 159 -6.49 23.94 -14.37
N TYR A 160 -6.40 22.79 -13.69
CA TYR A 160 -5.66 22.64 -12.44
C TYR A 160 -4.13 22.73 -12.59
N ILE A 161 -3.59 22.37 -13.76
CA ILE A 161 -2.14 22.41 -14.00
C ILE A 161 -1.84 23.46 -15.06
N PRO A 162 -1.22 24.61 -14.70
CA PRO A 162 -0.77 25.58 -15.67
C PRO A 162 0.12 24.89 -16.69
N LYS A 163 -0.16 25.08 -17.99
CA LYS A 163 0.63 24.52 -19.10
C LYS A 163 2.13 24.85 -19.00
N SER A 164 2.48 25.92 -18.27
CA SER A 164 3.85 26.36 -17.98
C SER A 164 4.63 25.49 -17.00
N ASN A 165 3.97 24.60 -16.22
CA ASN A 165 4.62 23.76 -15.22
C ASN A 165 4.57 22.27 -15.59
N PHE A 166 5.34 21.91 -16.63
CA PHE A 166 5.44 20.53 -17.13
C PHE A 166 5.78 19.50 -16.03
N LYS A 167 6.68 19.83 -15.10
CA LYS A 167 7.01 18.95 -13.96
C LYS A 167 5.84 18.72 -12.99
N ALA A 168 4.93 19.68 -12.86
CA ALA A 168 3.71 19.51 -12.07
C ALA A 168 2.67 18.64 -12.81
N SER A 169 2.70 18.66 -14.15
CA SER A 169 1.78 17.89 -15.00
C SER A 169 2.03 16.38 -15.02
N ILE A 170 3.24 15.94 -14.67
CA ILE A 170 3.64 14.53 -14.70
C ILE A 170 3.67 13.97 -13.27
N GLY A 171 3.14 12.75 -13.10
CA GLY A 171 3.05 12.11 -11.79
C GLY A 171 2.17 12.91 -10.82
N ASN A 172 1.07 13.48 -11.32
CA ASN A 172 0.22 14.47 -10.66
C ASN A 172 -0.85 13.85 -9.75
N ILE A 173 -0.92 12.52 -9.67
CA ILE A 173 -1.78 11.80 -8.72
C ILE A 173 -0.96 10.79 -7.93
N ILE A 174 -1.47 10.38 -6.78
CA ILE A 174 -0.93 9.31 -5.94
C ILE A 174 -1.97 8.19 -5.90
N ILE A 175 -1.52 6.94 -6.05
CA ILE A 175 -2.36 5.76 -5.78
C ILE A 175 -2.03 5.24 -4.38
N GLY A 176 -3.06 4.95 -3.59
CA GLY A 176 -2.91 4.32 -2.28
C GLY A 176 -4.20 3.64 -1.83
N SER A 177 -4.08 2.76 -0.84
CA SER A 177 -5.20 2.08 -0.16
C SER A 177 -5.46 2.65 1.24
N GLY A 178 -4.83 3.78 1.59
CA GLY A 178 -4.89 4.37 2.93
C GLY A 178 -6.18 5.13 3.23
N THR A 179 -7.06 5.32 2.23
CA THR A 179 -8.32 6.03 2.33
C THR A 179 -9.42 5.31 1.56
N THR A 180 -10.65 5.34 2.07
CA THR A 180 -11.83 4.80 1.37
C THR A 180 -12.25 5.69 0.20
N LEU A 181 -12.06 7.00 0.33
CA LEU A 181 -12.47 8.00 -0.65
C LEU A 181 -11.29 8.44 -1.52
N THR A 182 -11.60 8.81 -2.76
CA THR A 182 -10.69 9.54 -3.66
C THR A 182 -10.83 11.03 -3.38
N PHE A 183 -9.71 11.69 -3.13
CA PHE A 183 -9.66 13.13 -2.90
C PHE A 183 -9.24 13.84 -4.18
N LEU A 184 -10.02 14.84 -4.57
CA LEU A 184 -9.71 15.72 -5.69
C LEU A 184 -9.36 17.12 -5.19
N PRO A 185 -8.58 17.91 -5.94
CA PRO A 185 -8.46 19.34 -5.67
C PRO A 185 -9.83 20.01 -5.64
N SER A 186 -9.99 21.03 -4.79
CA SER A 186 -11.24 21.79 -4.66
C SER A 186 -11.76 22.39 -5.97
N SER A 187 -10.87 22.67 -6.92
CA SER A 187 -11.23 23.17 -8.25
C SER A 187 -11.92 22.13 -9.17
N LEU A 188 -11.98 20.86 -8.76
CA LEU A 188 -12.64 19.78 -9.50
C LEU A 188 -13.94 19.28 -8.84
N TYR A 189 -14.31 19.82 -7.67
CA TYR A 189 -15.62 19.63 -7.03
C TYR A 189 -16.58 20.72 -7.47
#